data_AF-A0A554FQQ4-F1
#
_entry.id   AF-A0A554FQQ4-F1
#
_cell.length_a   1.000
_cell.length_b   1.000
_cell.length_c   1.000
_cell.angle_alpha   90.00
_cell.angle_beta   90.00
_cell.angle_gamma   90.00
#
_symmetry.space_group_name_H-M   'P 1'
#
loop_
_entity.id
_entity.type
_entity.pdbx_description
1 polymer ?
#
loop_
_entity_poly.entity_id
_entity_poly.type
_entity_poly.pdbx_seq_one_letter_code
_entity_poly.pdbx_strand_id
1 'polypeptide(L)'
;MLPRTDAHPASFTRLPVLLGALLFLSTRAAWAQPAPTPLEDNRTITLGYIDIAYELGGIIDPSLLPGGSSSARPNWFTFAPHASQAGGKGMYGTALARHFLAAARLQSSLSLTNALDRLGLDGVPRQRLQELSLQLIAQGLTVDAATALSVMTTSLNIEVLADPRTLLTTAARMGALYWSAPRSSPLDKTEVVVITLERTLHEGNLAIFNDIGGSARLYLDWRRDASGPITPERVLTEFTLVDAFAAEARQAYDFAVAHAEDTPRATRMDLLFPGMHWKSLLVAAFAVYEEARLAPTPARRDALIAMGTNFVAWREQRDQAQPVFTPTGSPTDEVSRAGVLQMLTPLLMTDFGTVRWTYADYANSQPDRDGNPLTPRPCEYSWADFWDRWNGILFAFDAAYARPTELWVMPEPLMDPLG
;
A
#
# COMPACT_ATOMS: atom_id res chain seq x y z
N MET A 1 19.52 78.34 46.76
CA MET A 1 20.14 78.99 45.59
C MET A 1 21.35 78.15 45.21
N LEU A 2 21.48 77.83 43.92
CA LEU A 2 22.41 76.84 43.33
C LEU A 2 23.80 76.77 43.99
N PRO A 3 24.45 75.60 43.89
CA PRO A 3 25.62 75.61 43.02
C PRO A 3 25.71 74.41 42.08
N ARG A 4 26.09 74.73 40.84
CA ARG A 4 26.73 73.84 39.88
C ARG A 4 28.11 73.45 40.41
N THR A 5 28.48 72.19 40.24
CA THR A 5 29.88 71.75 40.23
C THR A 5 30.06 70.75 39.10
N ASP A 6 30.65 71.23 38.01
CA ASP A 6 31.27 70.41 36.98
C ASP A 6 32.78 70.38 37.26
N ALA A 7 33.34 69.18 37.42
CA ALA A 7 34.64 68.76 36.88
C ALA A 7 34.92 67.29 37.23
N HIS A 8 35.00 66.46 36.18
CA HIS A 8 35.61 65.11 36.10
C HIS A 8 37.04 65.05 36.68
N PRO A 9 37.72 63.88 36.88
CA PRO A 9 37.49 62.55 36.23
C PRO A 9 37.72 61.31 37.15
N ALA A 10 37.43 60.10 36.63
CA ALA A 10 38.29 58.90 36.77
C ALA A 10 37.57 57.58 36.38
N SER A 11 37.95 57.08 35.21
CA SER A 11 38.41 55.70 34.95
C SER A 11 37.81 54.50 35.69
N PHE A 12 37.19 53.63 34.87
CA PHE A 12 37.41 52.18 34.74
C PHE A 12 37.64 51.34 36.00
N THR A 13 36.77 50.36 36.23
CA THR A 13 37.14 48.93 36.16
C THR A 13 35.94 47.97 36.25
N ARG A 14 36.01 46.90 35.45
CA ARG A 14 35.38 45.56 35.60
C ARG A 14 33.95 45.31 35.06
N LEU A 15 33.86 45.10 33.74
CA LEU A 15 33.32 43.84 33.19
C LEU A 15 34.50 42.84 33.12
N PRO A 16 34.38 41.49 33.30
CA PRO A 16 33.25 40.64 32.86
C PRO A 16 33.00 39.36 33.72
N VAL A 17 31.81 39.12 34.31
CA VAL A 17 31.49 37.77 34.88
C VAL A 17 30.06 37.29 34.59
N LEU A 18 29.14 38.14 34.12
CA LEU A 18 27.71 37.80 34.05
C LEU A 18 27.17 37.46 32.65
N LEU A 19 28.01 36.94 31.75
CA LEU A 19 27.57 36.43 30.43
C LEU A 19 27.91 34.95 30.17
N GLY A 20 28.45 34.23 31.17
CA GLY A 20 28.83 32.82 31.03
C GLY A 20 27.77 31.81 31.51
N ALA A 21 26.81 32.22 32.33
CA ALA A 21 25.89 31.29 33.00
C ALA A 21 24.47 31.21 32.40
N LEU A 22 24.16 32.05 31.40
CA LEU A 22 22.87 32.04 30.67
C LEU A 22 22.94 31.36 29.29
N LEU A 23 24.11 30.82 28.91
CA LEU A 23 24.31 30.11 27.63
C LEU A 23 24.37 28.58 27.77
N PHE A 24 24.16 28.02 28.96
CA PHE A 24 24.23 26.57 29.20
C PHE A 24 22.91 25.92 29.64
N LEU A 25 21.80 26.65 29.60
CA LEU A 25 20.47 26.15 29.96
C LEU A 25 19.44 26.52 28.88
N SER A 26 19.53 25.91 27.70
CA SER A 26 18.37 25.56 26.83
C SER A 26 18.77 25.20 25.39
N THR A 27 19.68 24.25 25.18
CA THR A 27 19.70 23.50 23.91
C THR A 27 20.07 22.04 24.19
N ARG A 28 19.24 21.34 24.97
CA ARG A 28 18.88 20.00 24.50
C ARG A 28 18.04 20.25 23.25
N ALA A 29 18.72 20.42 22.12
CA ALA A 29 18.10 20.11 20.85
C ALA A 29 17.54 18.71 21.05
N ALA A 30 16.22 18.58 21.13
CA ALA A 30 15.60 17.31 20.86
C ALA A 30 16.11 16.98 19.47
N TRP A 31 17.01 16.00 19.37
CA TRP A 31 17.41 15.43 18.10
C TRP A 31 16.11 14.87 17.55
N ALA A 32 15.44 15.65 16.70
CA ALA A 32 14.26 15.19 15.99
C ALA A 32 14.73 13.94 15.27
N GLN A 33 14.21 12.79 15.69
CA GLN A 33 14.44 11.56 14.95
C GLN A 33 14.02 11.84 13.51
N PRO A 34 14.82 11.45 12.51
CA PRO A 34 14.39 11.58 11.13
C PRO A 34 13.01 10.91 10.98
N ALA A 35 12.14 11.54 10.19
CA ALA A 35 10.85 10.94 9.89
C ALA A 35 11.07 9.56 9.23
N PRO A 36 10.25 8.55 9.56
CA PRO A 36 10.42 7.21 9.01
C PRO A 36 10.36 7.24 7.48
N THR A 37 11.15 6.37 6.84
CA THR A 37 11.08 6.17 5.39
C THR A 37 9.78 5.46 5.01
N PRO A 38 9.30 5.56 3.75
CA PRO A 38 8.14 4.80 3.30
C PRO A 38 8.25 3.27 3.54
N LEU A 39 9.46 2.72 3.47
CA LEU A 39 9.71 1.30 3.76
C LEU A 39 9.64 0.99 5.26
N GLU A 40 10.13 1.88 6.13
CA GLU A 40 10.00 1.73 7.58
C GLU A 40 8.53 1.81 8.03
N ASP A 41 7.76 2.72 7.43
CA ASP A 41 6.31 2.79 7.62
C ASP A 41 5.63 1.50 7.13
N ASN A 42 5.96 1.03 5.93
CA ASN A 42 5.40 -0.21 5.38
C ASN A 42 5.74 -1.44 6.25
N ARG A 43 6.96 -1.50 6.80
CA ARG A 43 7.38 -2.53 7.74
C ARG A 43 6.50 -2.51 9.00
N THR A 44 6.29 -1.33 9.56
CA THR A 44 5.42 -1.12 10.73
C THR A 44 3.97 -1.53 10.43
N ILE A 45 3.45 -1.15 9.26
CA ILE A 45 2.10 -1.52 8.79
C ILE A 45 1.98 -3.03 8.62
N THR A 46 2.94 -3.67 7.97
CA THR A 46 2.94 -5.12 7.71
C THR A 46 2.95 -5.90 9.01
N LEU A 47 3.84 -5.54 9.96
CA LEU A 47 3.85 -6.13 11.30
C LEU A 47 2.53 -5.90 12.03
N GLY A 48 2.00 -4.68 11.98
CA GLY A 48 0.71 -4.35 12.59
C GLY A 48 -0.44 -5.17 12.03
N TYR A 49 -0.46 -5.45 10.73
CA TYR A 49 -1.45 -6.35 10.14
C TYR A 49 -1.24 -7.81 10.52
N ILE A 50 0.00 -8.29 10.69
CA ILE A 50 0.27 -9.65 11.16
C ILE A 50 -0.34 -9.85 12.55
N ASP A 51 -0.14 -8.89 13.46
CA ASP A 51 -0.71 -8.92 14.80
C ASP A 51 -2.26 -8.97 14.74
N ILE A 52 -2.86 -8.06 13.97
CA ILE A 52 -4.32 -8.02 13.78
C ILE A 52 -4.84 -9.33 13.16
N ALA A 53 -4.12 -9.90 12.20
CA ALA A 53 -4.51 -11.15 11.53
C ALA A 53 -4.60 -12.31 12.52
N TYR A 54 -3.64 -12.45 13.43
CA TYR A 54 -3.67 -13.49 14.45
C TYR A 54 -4.73 -13.22 15.53
N GLU A 55 -4.93 -11.97 15.96
CA GLU A 55 -5.96 -11.65 16.95
C GLU A 55 -7.38 -11.89 16.40
N LEU A 56 -7.70 -11.40 15.20
CA LEU A 56 -8.99 -11.64 14.56
C LEU A 56 -9.16 -13.09 14.07
N GLY A 57 -8.07 -13.72 13.61
CA GLY A 57 -8.04 -15.13 13.28
C GLY A 57 -8.40 -16.01 14.48
N GLY A 58 -7.84 -15.71 15.65
CA GLY A 58 -8.12 -16.44 16.90
C GLY A 58 -9.56 -16.27 17.41
N ILE A 59 -10.25 -15.20 17.00
CA ILE A 59 -11.68 -15.03 17.24
C ILE A 59 -12.48 -16.05 16.41
N ILE A 60 -12.16 -16.19 15.13
CA ILE A 60 -12.88 -17.09 14.20
C ILE A 60 -12.53 -18.56 14.44
N ASP A 61 -11.25 -18.84 14.72
CA ASP A 61 -10.71 -20.16 15.01
C ASP A 61 -9.95 -20.12 16.34
N PRO A 62 -10.60 -20.47 17.46
CA PRO A 62 -9.98 -20.44 18.79
C PRO A 62 -8.78 -21.39 18.96
N SER A 63 -8.54 -22.30 18.02
CA SER A 63 -7.37 -23.19 18.04
C SER A 63 -6.13 -22.55 17.39
N LEU A 64 -6.29 -21.42 16.70
CA LEU A 64 -5.20 -20.70 16.09
C LEU A 64 -4.29 -20.08 17.16
N LEU A 65 -3.03 -20.49 17.15
CA LEU A 65 -1.97 -19.88 17.96
C LEU A 65 -1.14 -18.89 17.10
N PRO A 66 -0.48 -17.89 17.71
CA PRO A 66 0.49 -17.04 17.00
C PRO A 66 1.55 -17.89 16.29
N GLY A 67 1.80 -17.59 15.01
CA GLY A 67 2.70 -18.39 14.15
C GLY A 67 2.10 -19.69 13.61
N GLY A 68 0.87 -20.06 14.02
CA GLY A 68 0.13 -21.21 13.52
C GLY A 68 -0.65 -20.92 12.24
N SER A 69 -1.47 -21.88 11.82
CA SER A 69 -2.35 -21.78 10.66
C SER A 69 -3.78 -22.16 10.99
N SER A 70 -4.74 -21.59 10.24
CA SER A 70 -6.16 -21.94 10.32
C SER A 70 -6.66 -22.50 8.99
N SER A 71 -7.56 -23.48 9.08
CA SER A 71 -8.31 -24.00 7.94
C SER A 71 -9.62 -23.26 7.69
N ALA A 72 -10.01 -22.33 8.57
CA ALA A 72 -11.11 -21.43 8.31
C ALA A 72 -10.81 -20.56 7.09
N ARG A 73 -11.84 -20.16 6.36
CA ARG A 73 -11.66 -19.24 5.24
C ARG A 73 -10.94 -17.97 5.73
N PRO A 74 -9.89 -17.49 5.04
CA PRO A 74 -9.19 -16.28 5.43
C PRO A 74 -10.14 -15.08 5.40
N ASN A 75 -10.10 -14.25 6.44
CA ASN A 75 -10.78 -12.96 6.45
C ASN A 75 -9.87 -11.90 5.81
N TRP A 76 -10.38 -10.68 5.59
CA TRP A 76 -9.60 -9.59 4.98
C TRP A 76 -8.25 -9.34 5.68
N PHE A 77 -8.22 -9.43 7.02
CA PHE A 77 -7.02 -9.20 7.82
C PHE A 77 -5.98 -10.30 7.64
N THR A 78 -6.36 -11.51 7.20
CA THR A 78 -5.39 -12.54 6.78
C THR A 78 -4.71 -12.18 5.45
N PHE A 79 -5.37 -11.41 4.56
CA PHE A 79 -4.78 -10.94 3.29
C PHE A 79 -3.92 -9.69 3.46
N ALA A 80 -4.28 -8.81 4.40
CA ALA A 80 -3.70 -7.49 4.56
C ALA A 80 -2.16 -7.46 4.74
N PRO A 81 -1.51 -8.38 5.49
CA PRO A 81 -0.06 -8.44 5.57
C PRO A 81 0.61 -8.61 4.21
N HIS A 82 0.06 -9.52 3.38
CA HIS A 82 0.58 -9.85 2.05
C HIS A 82 0.39 -8.70 1.08
N ALA A 83 -0.79 -8.07 1.10
CA ALA A 83 -1.07 -6.89 0.29
C ALA A 83 -0.17 -5.71 0.66
N SER A 84 0.05 -5.48 1.96
CA SER A 84 1.00 -4.48 2.45
C SER A 84 2.42 -4.77 1.98
N GLN A 85 2.89 -6.02 2.10
CA GLN A 85 4.22 -6.42 1.63
C GLN A 85 4.35 -6.22 0.11
N ALA A 86 3.33 -6.54 -0.68
CA ALA A 86 3.34 -6.32 -2.13
C ALA A 86 3.45 -4.82 -2.48
N GLY A 87 2.72 -3.95 -1.79
CA GLY A 87 2.90 -2.50 -1.90
C GLY A 87 4.33 -2.06 -1.51
N GLY A 88 4.86 -2.65 -0.45
CA GLY A 88 6.24 -2.45 0.00
C GLY A 88 7.30 -2.87 -1.03
N LYS A 89 7.08 -3.94 -1.80
CA LYS A 89 7.99 -4.35 -2.89
C LYS A 89 8.08 -3.26 -3.97
N GLY A 90 6.98 -2.55 -4.24
CA GLY A 90 6.99 -1.39 -5.11
C GLY A 90 7.81 -0.23 -4.53
N MET A 91 7.65 0.09 -3.24
CA MET A 91 8.46 1.11 -2.54
C MET A 91 9.95 0.73 -2.48
N TYR A 92 10.25 -0.55 -2.37
CA TYR A 92 11.62 -1.05 -2.41
C TYR A 92 12.26 -0.77 -3.78
N GLY A 93 11.51 -1.03 -4.87
CA GLY A 93 11.92 -0.67 -6.22
C GLY A 93 12.17 0.85 -6.38
N THR A 94 11.33 1.70 -5.78
CA THR A 94 11.56 3.16 -5.82
C THR A 94 12.80 3.57 -5.03
N ALA A 95 13.02 3.01 -3.83
CA ALA A 95 14.21 3.27 -3.03
C ALA A 95 15.51 2.90 -3.79
N LEU A 96 15.54 1.73 -4.44
CA LEU A 96 16.66 1.33 -5.30
C LEU A 96 16.88 2.30 -6.47
N ALA A 97 15.81 2.73 -7.13
CA ALA A 97 15.90 3.67 -8.24
C ALA A 97 16.42 5.04 -7.77
N ARG A 98 15.98 5.53 -6.60
CA ARG A 98 16.48 6.78 -6.01
C ARG A 98 17.96 6.69 -5.66
N HIS A 99 18.40 5.58 -5.08
CA HIS A 99 19.81 5.34 -4.79
C HIS A 99 20.65 5.34 -6.07
N PHE A 100 20.18 4.65 -7.11
CA PHE A 100 20.82 4.66 -8.42
C PHE A 100 20.92 6.07 -9.01
N LEU A 101 19.83 6.87 -8.96
CA LEU A 101 19.82 8.26 -9.44
C LEU A 101 20.82 9.13 -8.70
N ALA A 102 20.93 8.98 -7.38
CA ALA A 102 21.92 9.71 -6.58
C ALA A 102 23.36 9.39 -7.02
N ALA A 103 23.66 8.10 -7.27
CA ALA A 103 24.97 7.70 -7.81
C ALA A 103 25.20 8.22 -9.24
N ALA A 104 24.19 8.16 -10.11
CA ALA A 104 24.28 8.63 -11.49
C ALA A 104 24.53 10.14 -11.60
N ARG A 105 24.02 10.94 -10.65
CA ARG A 105 24.31 12.38 -10.56
C ARG A 105 25.78 12.68 -10.27
N LEU A 106 26.46 11.81 -9.52
CA LEU A 106 27.89 11.94 -9.22
C LEU A 106 28.76 11.41 -10.35
N GLN A 107 28.32 10.33 -10.99
CA GLN A 107 29.04 9.67 -12.06
C GLN A 107 28.06 9.02 -13.04
N SER A 108 27.84 9.65 -14.19
CA SER A 108 26.99 9.09 -15.24
C SER A 108 27.51 7.74 -15.73
N SER A 109 26.60 6.86 -16.16
CA SER A 109 26.98 5.58 -16.76
C SER A 109 27.42 5.74 -18.21
N LEU A 110 28.55 5.13 -18.57
CA LEU A 110 29.09 5.18 -19.94
C LEU A 110 28.37 4.22 -20.90
N SER A 111 27.71 3.20 -20.36
CA SER A 111 26.97 2.20 -21.12
C SER A 111 25.86 1.59 -20.26
N LEU A 112 24.87 0.97 -20.90
CA LEU A 112 23.81 0.24 -20.21
C LEU A 112 24.38 -0.89 -19.35
N THR A 113 25.38 -1.62 -19.84
CA THR A 113 26.06 -2.66 -19.07
C THR A 113 26.67 -2.08 -17.79
N ASN A 114 27.37 -0.96 -17.87
CA ASN A 114 27.94 -0.30 -16.70
C ASN A 114 26.87 0.16 -15.70
N ALA A 115 25.73 0.68 -16.19
CA ALA A 115 24.60 1.05 -15.35
C ALA A 115 24.02 -0.15 -14.60
N LEU A 116 23.79 -1.26 -15.30
CA LEU A 116 23.23 -2.49 -14.71
C LEU A 116 24.20 -3.19 -13.76
N ASP A 117 25.51 -3.17 -14.04
CA ASP A 117 26.54 -3.76 -13.17
C ASP A 117 26.58 -3.10 -11.79
N ARG A 118 26.31 -1.80 -11.70
CA ARG A 118 26.27 -1.07 -10.43
C ARG A 118 25.15 -1.53 -9.51
N LEU A 119 24.11 -2.16 -10.05
CA LEU A 119 22.97 -2.65 -9.29
C LEU A 119 23.22 -4.05 -8.70
N GLY A 120 24.32 -4.71 -9.08
CA GLY A 120 24.64 -6.06 -8.63
C GLY A 120 23.63 -7.13 -9.06
N LEU A 121 22.80 -6.85 -10.07
CA LEU A 121 21.80 -7.78 -10.58
C LEU A 121 22.41 -8.77 -11.57
N ASP A 122 22.00 -10.03 -11.48
CA ASP A 122 22.39 -11.12 -12.36
C ASP A 122 21.17 -11.88 -12.93
N GLY A 123 21.43 -12.90 -13.75
CA GLY A 123 20.42 -13.83 -14.26
C GLY A 123 19.27 -13.20 -15.04
N VAL A 124 18.09 -13.80 -14.91
CA VAL A 124 16.86 -13.38 -15.61
C VAL A 124 16.42 -11.96 -15.23
N PRO A 125 16.48 -11.54 -13.95
CA PRO A 125 16.14 -10.16 -13.59
C PRO A 125 16.98 -9.13 -14.33
N ARG A 126 18.29 -9.33 -14.39
CA ARG A 126 19.19 -8.46 -15.15
C ARG A 126 18.79 -8.40 -16.63
N GLN A 127 18.51 -9.55 -17.25
CA GLN A 127 18.12 -9.61 -18.66
C GLN A 127 16.83 -8.81 -18.94
N ARG A 128 15.78 -9.01 -18.14
CA ARG A 128 14.50 -8.30 -18.32
C ARG A 128 14.64 -6.79 -18.16
N LEU A 129 15.44 -6.36 -17.19
CA LEU A 129 15.73 -4.94 -16.98
C LEU A 129 16.56 -4.35 -18.11
N GLN A 130 17.48 -5.11 -18.69
CA GLN A 130 18.23 -4.71 -19.87
C GLN A 130 17.30 -4.52 -21.08
N GLU A 131 16.40 -5.47 -21.33
CA GLU A 131 15.41 -5.39 -22.42
C GLU A 131 14.51 -4.16 -22.26
N LEU A 132 13.96 -3.93 -21.07
CA LEU A 132 13.16 -2.75 -20.76
C LEU A 132 13.94 -1.45 -20.92
N SER A 133 15.17 -1.39 -20.40
CA SER A 133 16.03 -0.21 -20.55
C SER A 133 16.33 0.11 -22.01
N LEU A 134 16.57 -0.91 -22.85
CA LEU A 134 16.79 -0.71 -24.29
C LEU A 134 15.55 -0.14 -24.99
N GLN A 135 14.35 -0.59 -24.63
CA GLN A 135 13.11 -0.02 -25.18
C GLN A 135 12.90 1.43 -24.75
N LEU A 136 13.29 1.78 -23.53
CA LEU A 136 13.24 3.16 -23.04
C LEU A 136 14.28 4.05 -23.74
N ILE A 137 15.50 3.55 -23.96
CA ILE A 137 16.53 4.25 -24.74
C ILE A 137 16.06 4.49 -26.18
N ALA A 138 15.42 3.50 -26.80
CA ALA A 138 14.83 3.63 -28.13
C ALA A 138 13.74 4.73 -28.20
N GLN A 139 13.11 5.05 -27.07
CA GLN A 139 12.17 6.17 -26.92
C GLN A 139 12.83 7.52 -26.55
N GLY A 140 14.16 7.58 -26.59
CA GLY A 140 14.93 8.81 -26.39
C GLY A 140 15.36 9.09 -24.94
N LEU A 141 15.23 8.13 -24.02
CA LEU A 141 15.76 8.27 -22.67
C LEU A 141 17.27 8.06 -22.64
N THR A 142 17.98 8.80 -21.79
CA THR A 142 19.40 8.54 -21.50
C THR A 142 19.57 7.19 -20.79
N VAL A 143 20.76 6.59 -20.87
CA VAL A 143 21.08 5.32 -20.20
C VAL A 143 20.66 5.32 -18.73
N ASP A 144 21.12 6.30 -17.94
CA ASP A 144 20.82 6.36 -16.51
C ASP A 144 19.32 6.55 -16.23
N ALA A 145 18.62 7.39 -17.01
CA ALA A 145 17.17 7.56 -16.90
C ALA A 145 16.39 6.25 -17.18
N ALA A 146 16.77 5.53 -18.24
CA ALA A 146 16.15 4.26 -18.62
C ALA A 146 16.42 3.16 -17.60
N THR A 147 17.66 3.06 -17.10
CA THR A 147 18.02 2.08 -16.06
C THR A 147 17.28 2.38 -14.77
N ALA A 148 17.26 3.64 -14.30
CA ALA A 148 16.54 4.01 -13.09
C ALA A 148 15.04 3.66 -13.14
N LEU A 149 14.35 3.93 -14.26
CA LEU A 149 12.94 3.56 -14.42
C LEU A 149 12.75 2.03 -14.46
N SER A 150 13.67 1.30 -15.08
CA SER A 150 13.59 -0.17 -15.13
C SER A 150 13.81 -0.79 -13.75
N VAL A 151 14.71 -0.22 -12.94
CA VAL A 151 15.00 -0.66 -11.55
C VAL A 151 13.76 -0.61 -10.65
N MET A 152 12.86 0.34 -10.86
CA MET A 152 11.61 0.40 -10.08
C MET A 152 10.77 -0.87 -10.19
N THR A 153 11.00 -1.69 -11.22
CA THR A 153 10.24 -2.93 -11.46
C THR A 153 10.87 -4.18 -10.88
N THR A 154 12.09 -4.12 -10.34
CA THR A 154 12.89 -5.31 -9.98
C THR A 154 12.19 -6.27 -9.01
N SER A 155 11.37 -5.75 -8.10
CA SER A 155 10.65 -6.56 -7.10
C SER A 155 9.23 -6.94 -7.51
N LEU A 156 8.86 -6.69 -8.77
CA LEU A 156 7.57 -7.02 -9.36
C LEU A 156 7.67 -8.25 -10.27
N ASN A 157 6.58 -8.66 -10.91
CA ASN A 157 6.55 -9.78 -11.85
C ASN A 157 7.15 -9.40 -13.21
N ILE A 158 8.47 -9.23 -13.26
CA ILE A 158 9.20 -8.88 -14.48
C ILE A 158 9.20 -9.97 -15.55
N GLU A 159 8.83 -11.21 -15.21
CA GLU A 159 8.74 -12.31 -16.18
C GLU A 159 7.66 -12.08 -17.25
N VAL A 160 6.61 -11.30 -16.93
CA VAL A 160 5.57 -10.95 -17.91
C VAL A 160 6.12 -10.12 -19.08
N LEU A 161 7.27 -9.48 -18.91
CA LEU A 161 7.98 -8.74 -19.96
C LEU A 161 8.62 -9.68 -21.00
N ALA A 162 8.58 -11.00 -20.79
CA ALA A 162 8.94 -11.98 -21.82
C ALA A 162 8.01 -11.90 -23.06
N ASP A 163 6.76 -11.47 -22.90
CA ASP A 163 5.91 -11.12 -24.03
C ASP A 163 6.36 -9.76 -24.60
N PRO A 164 6.86 -9.69 -25.85
CA PRO A 164 7.35 -8.46 -26.44
C PRO A 164 6.27 -7.38 -26.53
N ARG A 165 4.99 -7.75 -26.63
CA ARG A 165 3.88 -6.78 -26.65
C ARG A 165 3.69 -6.13 -25.29
N THR A 166 3.86 -6.90 -24.21
CA THR A 166 3.78 -6.39 -22.84
C THR A 166 4.97 -5.49 -22.55
N LEU A 167 6.17 -5.92 -22.98
CA LEU A 167 7.39 -5.10 -22.89
C LEU A 167 7.23 -3.76 -23.60
N LEU A 168 6.82 -3.75 -24.87
CA LEU A 168 6.64 -2.53 -25.65
C LEU A 168 5.58 -1.61 -25.06
N THR A 169 4.43 -2.16 -24.64
CA THR A 169 3.35 -1.36 -24.04
C THR A 169 3.77 -0.76 -22.70
N THR A 170 4.44 -1.54 -21.86
CA THR A 170 4.97 -1.08 -20.56
C THR A 170 6.01 0.01 -20.76
N ALA A 171 6.96 -0.20 -21.68
CA ALA A 171 7.98 0.79 -22.02
C ALA A 171 7.35 2.08 -22.59
N ALA A 172 6.33 1.99 -23.43
CA ALA A 172 5.64 3.15 -24.00
C ALA A 172 4.93 3.98 -22.91
N ARG A 173 4.27 3.31 -21.96
CA ARG A 173 3.64 3.97 -20.79
C ARG A 173 4.67 4.65 -19.90
N MET A 174 5.79 3.97 -19.61
CA MET A 174 6.92 4.56 -18.89
C MET A 174 7.50 5.78 -19.61
N GLY A 175 7.72 5.68 -20.92
CA GLY A 175 8.21 6.79 -21.74
C GLY A 175 7.26 7.98 -21.72
N ALA A 176 5.95 7.76 -21.84
CA ALA A 176 4.94 8.83 -21.75
C ALA A 176 4.96 9.54 -20.39
N LEU A 177 5.10 8.80 -19.29
CA LEU A 177 5.26 9.37 -17.96
C LEU A 177 6.54 10.20 -17.85
N TYR A 178 7.67 9.66 -18.31
CA TYR A 178 8.93 10.39 -18.36
C TYR A 178 8.82 11.69 -19.17
N TRP A 179 8.17 11.65 -20.34
CA TRP A 179 8.06 12.82 -21.20
C TRP A 179 7.12 13.89 -20.63
N SER A 180 6.06 13.49 -19.92
CA SER A 180 5.13 14.40 -19.25
C SER A 180 5.61 14.96 -17.90
N ALA A 181 6.71 14.45 -17.35
CA ALA A 181 7.25 14.94 -16.09
C ALA A 181 7.61 16.45 -16.14
N PRO A 182 7.28 17.25 -15.10
CA PRO A 182 7.37 18.72 -15.10
C PRO A 182 8.81 19.28 -15.01
N ARG A 183 9.84 18.43 -15.10
CA ARG A 183 11.26 18.80 -15.00
C ARG A 183 11.93 18.80 -16.38
N SER A 184 13.06 19.48 -16.49
CA SER A 184 13.81 19.62 -17.75
C SER A 184 14.99 18.65 -17.86
N SER A 185 15.71 18.39 -16.76
CA SER A 185 16.86 17.48 -16.73
C SER A 185 16.39 16.01 -16.81
N PRO A 186 17.06 15.14 -17.58
CA PRO A 186 16.69 13.71 -17.69
C PRO A 186 16.55 13.01 -16.34
N LEU A 187 17.52 13.18 -15.42
CA LEU A 187 17.48 12.50 -14.13
C LEU A 187 16.38 13.04 -13.21
N ASP A 188 16.09 14.34 -13.27
CA ASP A 188 15.04 14.95 -12.46
C ASP A 188 13.65 14.56 -12.97
N LYS A 189 13.48 14.38 -14.29
CA LYS A 189 12.24 13.84 -14.87
C LYS A 189 12.01 12.41 -14.40
N THR A 190 13.04 11.58 -14.43
CA THR A 190 12.97 10.21 -13.92
C THR A 190 12.65 10.19 -12.43
N GLU A 191 13.30 11.04 -11.64
CA GLU A 191 13.04 11.13 -10.20
C GLU A 191 11.58 11.49 -9.89
N VAL A 192 10.94 12.37 -10.68
CA VAL A 192 9.51 12.66 -10.51
C VAL A 192 8.65 11.40 -10.70
N VAL A 193 8.93 10.58 -11.71
CA VAL A 193 8.18 9.33 -11.92
C VAL A 193 8.36 8.38 -10.73
N VAL A 194 9.60 8.25 -10.25
CA VAL A 194 9.96 7.41 -9.09
C VAL A 194 9.24 7.88 -7.82
N ILE A 195 9.32 9.18 -7.51
CA ILE A 195 8.67 9.77 -6.33
C ILE A 195 7.14 9.70 -6.44
N THR A 196 6.57 9.88 -7.63
CA THR A 196 5.12 9.76 -7.82
C THR A 196 4.65 8.36 -7.48
N LEU A 197 5.36 7.31 -7.91
CA LEU A 197 5.06 5.93 -7.55
C LEU A 197 5.20 5.70 -6.04
N GLU A 198 6.32 6.14 -5.45
CA GLU A 198 6.58 6.00 -4.01
C GLU A 198 5.47 6.65 -3.18
N ARG A 199 5.10 7.91 -3.49
CA ARG A 199 4.00 8.63 -2.84
C ARG A 199 2.67 7.91 -3.01
N THR A 200 2.35 7.46 -4.23
CA THR A 200 1.08 6.77 -4.52
C THR A 200 0.93 5.51 -3.66
N LEU A 201 1.99 4.71 -3.55
CA LEU A 201 1.99 3.49 -2.74
C LEU A 201 1.99 3.81 -1.24
N HIS A 202 2.79 4.79 -0.80
CA HIS A 202 2.97 5.12 0.61
C HIS A 202 1.72 5.74 1.20
N GLU A 203 1.19 6.77 0.55
CA GLU A 203 -0.07 7.42 0.96
C GLU A 203 -1.23 6.43 0.91
N GLY A 204 -1.26 5.52 -0.07
CA GLY A 204 -2.28 4.47 -0.17
C GLY A 204 -2.24 3.52 1.02
N ASN A 205 -1.05 2.99 1.34
CA ASN A 205 -0.85 2.12 2.50
C ASN A 205 -1.20 2.82 3.82
N LEU A 206 -0.78 4.07 4.00
CA LEU A 206 -1.09 4.85 5.20
C LEU A 206 -2.59 5.10 5.34
N ALA A 207 -3.28 5.53 4.28
CA ALA A 207 -4.71 5.77 4.30
C ALA A 207 -5.49 4.51 4.67
N ILE A 208 -5.13 3.37 4.05
CA ILE A 208 -5.76 2.08 4.30
C ILE A 208 -5.49 1.61 5.74
N PHE A 209 -4.23 1.65 6.22
CA PHE A 209 -3.89 1.14 7.54
C PHE A 209 -4.43 2.00 8.67
N ASN A 210 -4.31 3.33 8.57
CA ASN A 210 -4.84 4.23 9.60
C ASN A 210 -6.35 4.07 9.76
N ASP A 211 -7.05 3.74 8.67
CA ASP A 211 -8.48 3.52 8.75
C ASP A 211 -8.89 2.08 9.07
N ILE A 212 -8.58 1.11 8.20
CA ILE A 212 -9.01 -0.28 8.39
C ILE A 212 -8.27 -0.90 9.56
N GLY A 213 -6.94 -0.81 9.57
CA GLY A 213 -6.10 -1.32 10.66
C GLY A 213 -6.40 -0.63 11.98
N GLY A 214 -6.58 0.71 11.96
CA GLY A 214 -7.00 1.49 13.12
C GLY A 214 -8.36 1.05 13.66
N SER A 215 -9.35 0.85 12.78
CA SER A 215 -10.70 0.41 13.15
C SER A 215 -10.70 -1.01 13.71
N ALA A 216 -9.84 -1.90 13.20
CA ALA A 216 -9.66 -3.25 13.74
C ALA A 216 -9.03 -3.23 15.14
N ARG A 217 -8.03 -2.37 15.38
CA ARG A 217 -7.45 -2.19 16.72
C ARG A 217 -8.49 -1.67 17.70
N LEU A 218 -9.26 -0.65 17.33
CA LEU A 218 -10.37 -0.14 18.15
C LEU A 218 -11.40 -1.23 18.47
N TYR A 219 -11.73 -2.08 17.49
CA TYR A 219 -12.61 -3.21 17.70
C TYR A 219 -12.03 -4.24 18.69
N LEU A 220 -10.77 -4.61 18.51
CA LEU A 220 -10.08 -5.57 19.38
C LEU A 220 -9.92 -5.03 20.81
N ASP A 221 -9.64 -3.75 20.97
CA ASP A 221 -9.57 -3.07 22.27
C ASP A 221 -10.94 -3.05 22.95
N TRP A 222 -12.00 -2.62 22.25
CA TRP A 222 -13.38 -2.69 22.76
C TRP A 222 -13.74 -4.10 23.21
N ARG A 223 -13.40 -5.11 22.40
CA ARG A 223 -13.69 -6.52 22.70
C ARG A 223 -12.95 -7.02 23.95
N ARG A 224 -11.73 -6.54 24.18
CA ARG A 224 -10.91 -6.88 25.35
C ARG A 224 -11.46 -6.28 26.64
N ASP A 225 -11.99 -5.06 26.55
CA ASP A 225 -12.54 -4.31 27.68
C ASP A 225 -14.00 -4.69 28.00
N ALA A 226 -14.71 -5.24 27.02
CA ALA A 226 -16.10 -5.67 27.18
C ALA A 226 -16.24 -6.84 28.16
N SER A 227 -17.07 -6.67 29.19
CA SER A 227 -17.43 -7.76 30.10
C SER A 227 -18.45 -8.71 29.48
N GLY A 228 -18.31 -10.01 29.74
CA GLY A 228 -19.25 -11.04 29.32
C GLY A 228 -19.10 -11.48 27.85
N PRO A 229 -19.99 -12.37 27.36
CA PRO A 229 -19.92 -12.88 26.00
C PRO A 229 -20.08 -11.77 24.96
N ILE A 230 -19.25 -11.79 23.92
CA ILE A 230 -19.35 -10.91 22.75
C ILE A 230 -20.32 -11.55 21.76
N THR A 231 -21.28 -10.76 21.28
CA THR A 231 -22.28 -11.18 20.29
C THR A 231 -22.35 -10.15 19.16
N PRO A 232 -22.81 -10.52 17.96
CA PRO A 232 -23.00 -9.56 16.87
C PRO A 232 -23.89 -8.38 17.25
N GLU A 233 -24.94 -8.63 18.03
CA GLU A 233 -25.83 -7.57 18.53
C GLU A 233 -25.08 -6.54 19.38
N ARG A 234 -24.16 -6.99 20.25
CA ARG A 234 -23.34 -6.08 21.04
C ARG A 234 -22.38 -5.28 20.18
N VAL A 235 -21.80 -5.88 19.14
CA VAL A 235 -20.98 -5.12 18.17
C VAL A 235 -21.82 -4.02 17.53
N LEU A 236 -23.06 -4.32 17.14
CA LEU A 236 -23.92 -3.39 16.40
C LEU A 236 -24.55 -2.29 17.29
N THR A 237 -24.52 -2.45 18.61
CA THR A 237 -25.13 -1.51 19.57
C THR A 237 -24.12 -0.82 20.50
N GLU A 238 -23.00 -1.46 20.83
CA GLU A 238 -22.00 -0.97 21.79
C GLU A 238 -20.69 -0.52 21.12
N PHE A 239 -20.26 -1.17 20.02
CA PHE A 239 -19.06 -0.76 19.31
C PHE A 239 -19.37 0.37 18.34
N THR A 240 -18.59 1.45 18.41
CA THR A 240 -18.79 2.64 17.59
C THR A 240 -17.51 3.05 16.89
N LEU A 241 -17.66 3.45 15.63
CA LEU A 241 -16.63 4.17 14.88
C LEU A 241 -17.16 5.57 14.59
N VAL A 242 -16.27 6.56 14.58
CA VAL A 242 -16.63 7.91 14.12
C VAL A 242 -17.25 7.80 12.72
N ASP A 243 -18.35 8.52 12.49
CA ASP A 243 -19.16 8.52 11.27
C ASP A 243 -19.88 7.20 10.92
N ALA A 244 -19.85 6.18 11.79
CA ALA A 244 -20.71 4.99 11.61
C ALA A 244 -22.13 5.26 12.13
N PHE A 245 -23.14 4.78 11.40
CA PHE A 245 -24.54 4.84 11.81
C PHE A 245 -25.04 3.44 12.16
N ALA A 246 -25.54 3.24 13.38
CA ALA A 246 -25.96 1.91 13.86
C ALA A 246 -27.05 1.28 12.99
N ALA A 247 -28.01 2.08 12.51
CA ALA A 247 -29.09 1.59 11.64
C ALA A 247 -28.56 1.10 10.28
N GLU A 248 -27.56 1.77 9.72
CA GLU A 248 -26.91 1.35 8.47
C GLU A 248 -26.08 0.08 8.67
N ALA A 249 -25.30 0.00 9.76
CA ALA A 249 -24.52 -1.18 10.09
C ALA A 249 -25.43 -2.41 10.31
N ARG A 250 -26.56 -2.21 10.99
CA ARG A 250 -27.63 -3.20 11.16
C ARG A 250 -28.17 -3.68 9.82
N GLN A 251 -28.53 -2.76 8.92
CA GLN A 251 -29.01 -3.10 7.58
C GLN A 251 -27.99 -3.96 6.79
N ALA A 252 -26.72 -3.57 6.80
CA ALA A 252 -25.68 -4.31 6.09
C ALA A 252 -25.41 -5.69 6.72
N TYR A 253 -25.42 -5.78 8.05
CA TYR A 253 -25.31 -7.05 8.77
C TYR A 253 -26.47 -7.99 8.43
N ASP A 254 -27.71 -7.51 8.51
CA ASP A 254 -28.90 -8.34 8.25
C ASP A 254 -28.87 -8.88 6.81
N PHE A 255 -28.45 -8.05 5.86
CA PHE A 255 -28.21 -8.47 4.48
C PHE A 255 -27.12 -9.55 4.39
N ALA A 256 -25.97 -9.34 5.02
CA ALA A 256 -24.87 -10.30 4.98
C ALA A 256 -25.28 -11.67 5.54
N VAL A 257 -26.05 -11.69 6.63
CA VAL A 257 -26.57 -12.92 7.23
C VAL A 257 -27.58 -13.59 6.30
N ALA A 258 -28.52 -12.84 5.72
CA ALA A 258 -29.53 -13.40 4.82
C ALA A 258 -28.92 -13.98 3.53
N HIS A 259 -27.84 -13.36 3.02
CA HIS A 259 -27.28 -13.64 1.69
C HIS A 259 -25.89 -14.29 1.70
N ALA A 260 -25.39 -14.76 2.85
CA ALA A 260 -24.01 -15.27 2.95
C ALA A 260 -23.71 -16.42 1.98
N GLU A 261 -24.72 -17.24 1.69
CA GLU A 261 -24.61 -18.46 0.88
C GLU A 261 -25.00 -18.25 -0.59
N ASP A 262 -25.35 -17.02 -0.99
CA ASP A 262 -25.72 -16.70 -2.36
C ASP A 262 -24.54 -16.88 -3.32
N THR A 263 -24.83 -17.41 -4.51
CA THR A 263 -23.85 -17.62 -5.58
C THR A 263 -24.39 -17.08 -6.91
N PRO A 264 -23.73 -16.08 -7.54
CA PRO A 264 -22.52 -15.41 -7.09
C PRO A 264 -22.76 -14.54 -5.84
N ARG A 265 -21.73 -14.42 -5.00
CA ARG A 265 -21.76 -13.52 -3.84
C ARG A 265 -21.99 -12.07 -4.30
N ALA A 266 -22.64 -11.28 -3.46
CA ALA A 266 -22.78 -9.85 -3.65
C ALA A 266 -21.41 -9.14 -3.71
N THR A 267 -21.17 -8.38 -4.79
CA THR A 267 -19.89 -7.70 -5.03
C THR A 267 -20.02 -6.20 -5.33
N ARG A 268 -21.24 -5.65 -5.46
CA ARG A 268 -21.49 -4.24 -5.80
C ARG A 268 -22.18 -3.52 -4.66
N MET A 269 -21.41 -3.13 -3.63
CA MET A 269 -21.97 -2.62 -2.37
C MET A 269 -22.64 -1.25 -2.54
N ASP A 270 -22.22 -0.46 -3.52
CA ASP A 270 -22.83 0.83 -3.85
C ASP A 270 -24.27 0.70 -4.38
N LEU A 271 -24.57 -0.39 -5.10
CA LEU A 271 -25.91 -0.69 -5.58
C LEU A 271 -26.79 -1.29 -4.48
N LEU A 272 -26.19 -2.04 -3.55
CA LEU A 272 -26.91 -2.70 -2.46
C LEU A 272 -27.25 -1.73 -1.32
N PHE A 273 -26.35 -0.78 -1.07
CA PHE A 273 -26.45 0.17 0.04
C PHE A 273 -26.25 1.61 -0.46
N PRO A 274 -27.18 2.13 -1.28
CA PRO A 274 -27.03 3.46 -1.87
C PRO A 274 -27.02 4.53 -0.77
N GLY A 275 -25.95 5.33 -0.74
CA GLY A 275 -25.78 6.43 0.22
C GLY A 275 -25.36 6.01 1.63
N MET A 276 -25.17 4.72 1.90
CA MET A 276 -24.68 4.23 3.19
C MET A 276 -23.28 4.76 3.47
N HIS A 277 -23.05 5.23 4.70
CA HIS A 277 -21.72 5.66 5.09
C HIS A 277 -20.78 4.47 5.20
N TRP A 278 -19.60 4.59 4.60
CA TRP A 278 -18.64 3.48 4.48
C TRP A 278 -18.13 2.95 5.83
N LYS A 279 -18.16 3.77 6.90
CA LYS A 279 -17.84 3.32 8.28
C LYS A 279 -18.85 2.33 8.82
N SER A 280 -20.12 2.44 8.43
CA SER A 280 -21.19 1.52 8.83
C SER A 280 -20.93 0.10 8.31
N LEU A 281 -20.35 -0.04 7.11
CA LEU A 281 -19.95 -1.33 6.54
C LEU A 281 -18.83 -2.02 7.33
N LEU A 282 -17.91 -1.27 7.93
CA LEU A 282 -16.85 -1.83 8.78
C LEU A 282 -17.40 -2.36 10.10
N VAL A 283 -18.30 -1.62 10.75
CA VAL A 283 -18.99 -2.10 11.96
C VAL A 283 -19.79 -3.38 11.63
N ALA A 284 -20.50 -3.39 10.50
CA ALA A 284 -21.21 -4.58 10.02
C ALA A 284 -20.26 -5.76 9.79
N ALA A 285 -19.09 -5.53 9.18
CA ALA A 285 -18.10 -6.59 8.94
C ALA A 285 -17.61 -7.23 10.25
N PHE A 286 -17.29 -6.45 11.28
CA PHE A 286 -16.90 -6.99 12.58
C PHE A 286 -18.03 -7.81 13.23
N ALA A 287 -19.27 -7.35 13.12
CA ALA A 287 -20.42 -8.11 13.61
C ALA A 287 -20.63 -9.42 12.82
N VAL A 288 -20.42 -9.40 11.50
CA VAL A 288 -20.45 -10.60 10.65
C VAL A 288 -19.34 -11.58 11.03
N TYR A 289 -18.15 -11.12 11.43
CA TYR A 289 -17.09 -12.00 11.94
C TYR A 289 -17.45 -12.65 13.28
N GLU A 290 -18.13 -11.93 14.18
CA GLU A 290 -18.67 -12.54 15.41
C GLU A 290 -19.81 -13.54 15.11
N GLU A 291 -20.64 -13.27 14.10
CA GLU A 291 -21.66 -14.22 13.65
C GLU A 291 -21.01 -15.47 13.03
N ALA A 292 -19.95 -15.29 12.25
CA ALA A 292 -19.18 -16.40 11.69
C ALA A 292 -18.58 -17.30 12.78
N ARG A 293 -18.05 -16.72 13.86
CA ARG A 293 -17.54 -17.46 15.02
C ARG A 293 -18.61 -18.34 15.66
N LEU A 294 -19.86 -17.88 15.68
CA LEU A 294 -21.00 -18.58 16.28
C LEU A 294 -21.72 -19.52 15.31
N ALA A 295 -21.29 -19.58 14.05
CA ALA A 295 -21.98 -20.33 13.01
C ALA A 295 -22.00 -21.85 13.33
N PRO A 296 -23.13 -22.53 13.08
CA PRO A 296 -23.30 -23.94 13.44
C PRO A 296 -22.49 -24.90 12.56
N THR A 297 -22.03 -24.43 11.39
CA THR A 297 -21.27 -25.25 10.43
C THR A 297 -20.07 -24.49 9.86
N PRO A 298 -18.98 -25.18 9.49
CA PRO A 298 -17.84 -24.55 8.82
C PRO A 298 -18.23 -23.85 7.50
N ALA A 299 -19.14 -24.45 6.72
CA ALA A 299 -19.61 -23.85 5.47
C ALA A 299 -20.29 -22.49 5.70
N ARG A 300 -21.17 -22.40 6.71
CA ARG A 300 -21.84 -21.16 7.07
C ARG A 300 -20.86 -20.12 7.62
N ARG A 301 -19.92 -20.53 8.48
CA ARG A 301 -18.82 -19.68 8.96
C ARG A 301 -18.05 -19.08 7.77
N ASP A 302 -17.61 -19.92 6.86
CA ASP A 302 -16.77 -19.50 5.72
C ASP A 302 -17.55 -18.63 4.71
N ALA A 303 -18.86 -18.87 4.57
CA ALA A 303 -19.76 -18.00 3.80
C ALA A 303 -19.84 -16.59 4.41
N LEU A 304 -20.06 -16.51 5.73
CA LEU A 304 -20.12 -15.24 6.47
C LEU A 304 -18.78 -14.49 6.43
N ILE A 305 -17.66 -15.20 6.63
CA ILE A 305 -16.32 -14.58 6.53
C ILE A 305 -16.13 -13.90 5.19
N ALA A 306 -16.52 -14.56 4.09
CA ALA A 306 -16.40 -13.98 2.77
C ALA A 306 -17.24 -12.70 2.58
N MET A 307 -18.46 -12.67 3.12
CA MET A 307 -19.29 -11.45 3.10
C MET A 307 -18.64 -10.30 3.89
N GLY A 308 -18.16 -10.58 5.10
CA GLY A 308 -17.42 -9.60 5.90
C GLY A 308 -16.16 -9.09 5.17
N THR A 309 -15.41 -10.00 4.55
CA THR A 309 -14.24 -9.65 3.72
C THR A 309 -14.62 -8.74 2.55
N ASN A 310 -15.73 -8.99 1.86
CA ASN A 310 -16.19 -8.13 0.77
C ASN A 310 -16.55 -6.73 1.26
N PHE A 311 -17.15 -6.58 2.44
CA PHE A 311 -17.46 -5.25 3.01
C PHE A 311 -16.18 -4.46 3.30
N VAL A 312 -15.20 -5.09 3.96
CA VAL A 312 -13.91 -4.45 4.28
C VAL A 312 -13.16 -4.10 3.00
N ALA A 313 -13.03 -5.05 2.07
CA ALA A 313 -12.28 -4.87 0.83
C ALA A 313 -12.92 -3.83 -0.09
N TRP A 314 -14.25 -3.85 -0.27
CA TRP A 314 -14.94 -2.86 -1.08
C TRP A 314 -14.65 -1.44 -0.59
N ARG A 315 -14.78 -1.24 0.73
CA ARG A 315 -14.52 0.04 1.39
C ARG A 315 -13.07 0.48 1.25
N GLU A 316 -12.13 -0.44 1.49
CA GLU A 316 -10.70 -0.17 1.30
C GLU A 316 -10.43 0.35 -0.11
N GLN A 317 -10.93 -0.37 -1.12
CA GLN A 317 -10.62 -0.08 -2.51
C GLN A 317 -11.34 1.17 -3.04
N ARG A 318 -12.59 1.40 -2.65
CA ARG A 318 -13.40 2.50 -3.15
C ARG A 318 -13.12 3.80 -2.42
N ASP A 319 -13.07 3.76 -1.09
CA ASP A 319 -13.11 4.96 -0.27
C ASP A 319 -11.72 5.38 0.21
N GLN A 320 -10.70 4.49 0.20
CA GLN A 320 -9.33 4.85 0.59
C GLN A 320 -8.34 4.79 -0.56
N ALA A 321 -8.30 3.67 -1.30
CA ALA A 321 -7.33 3.52 -2.38
C ALA A 321 -7.65 4.44 -3.55
N GLN A 322 -8.92 4.47 -4.00
CA GLN A 322 -9.29 5.23 -5.20
C GLN A 322 -8.98 6.74 -5.10
N PRO A 323 -9.27 7.45 -3.99
CA PRO A 323 -8.92 8.87 -3.87
C PRO A 323 -7.41 9.13 -3.93
N VAL A 324 -6.57 8.19 -3.51
CA VAL A 324 -5.10 8.31 -3.60
C VAL A 324 -4.61 8.03 -5.01
N PHE A 325 -5.21 7.07 -5.70
CA PHE A 325 -4.82 6.62 -7.03
C PHE A 325 -5.25 7.62 -8.13
N THR A 326 -6.40 8.25 -7.93
CA THR A 326 -6.97 9.26 -8.82
C THR A 326 -7.39 10.49 -8.00
N PRO A 327 -6.45 11.26 -7.46
CA PRO A 327 -6.77 12.43 -6.64
C PRO A 327 -7.52 13.48 -7.45
N THR A 328 -8.38 14.24 -6.76
CA THR A 328 -9.11 15.35 -7.37
C THR A 328 -8.14 16.51 -7.63
N GLY A 329 -7.79 16.69 -8.90
CA GLY A 329 -6.81 17.70 -9.34
C GLY A 329 -5.49 17.06 -9.79
N SER A 330 -4.65 17.86 -10.43
CA SER A 330 -3.35 17.42 -10.91
C SER A 330 -2.26 18.14 -10.13
N PRO A 331 -1.53 17.44 -9.23
CA PRO A 331 -0.36 18.00 -8.60
C PRO A 331 0.61 18.52 -9.67
N THR A 332 1.16 19.72 -9.48
CA THR A 332 2.04 20.34 -10.47
C THR A 332 3.47 19.79 -10.44
N ASP A 333 3.81 19.03 -9.40
CA ASP A 333 5.14 18.47 -9.14
C ASP A 333 5.25 16.96 -9.42
N GLU A 334 4.15 16.30 -9.81
CA GLU A 334 4.06 14.85 -10.04
C GLU A 334 3.70 14.53 -11.49
N VAL A 335 3.91 13.27 -11.90
CA VAL A 335 3.23 12.71 -13.09
C VAL A 335 1.87 12.11 -12.68
N SER A 336 1.11 11.58 -13.64
CA SER A 336 -0.17 10.94 -13.33
C SER A 336 -0.01 9.70 -12.44
N ARG A 337 -0.61 9.73 -11.24
CA ARG A 337 -0.71 8.57 -10.33
C ARG A 337 -1.43 7.39 -10.99
N ALA A 338 -2.52 7.69 -11.71
CA ALA A 338 -3.22 6.68 -12.49
C ALA A 338 -2.33 6.08 -13.59
N GLY A 339 -1.51 6.91 -14.23
CA GLY A 339 -0.57 6.48 -15.26
C GLY A 339 0.53 5.56 -14.71
N VAL A 340 1.13 5.87 -13.54
CA VAL A 340 2.13 4.97 -12.93
C VAL A 340 1.52 3.62 -12.56
N LEU A 341 0.29 3.60 -12.02
CA LEU A 341 -0.40 2.34 -11.69
C LEU A 341 -0.80 1.55 -12.94
N GLN A 342 -1.26 2.22 -14.00
CA GLN A 342 -1.56 1.58 -15.29
C GLN A 342 -0.31 0.97 -15.93
N MET A 343 0.84 1.64 -15.78
CA MET A 343 2.12 1.15 -16.25
C MET A 343 2.57 -0.10 -15.48
N LEU A 344 2.36 -0.15 -14.16
CA LEU A 344 2.72 -1.31 -13.34
C LEU A 344 1.73 -2.47 -13.40
N THR A 345 0.50 -2.24 -13.86
CA THR A 345 -0.60 -3.24 -13.83
C THR A 345 -0.20 -4.63 -14.34
N PRO A 346 0.50 -4.79 -15.48
CA PRO A 346 0.92 -6.11 -15.96
C PRO A 346 1.91 -6.82 -15.00
N LEU A 347 2.70 -6.04 -14.27
CA LEU A 347 3.78 -6.50 -13.39
C LEU A 347 3.29 -6.83 -11.97
N LEU A 348 2.03 -6.57 -11.65
CA LEU A 348 1.51 -6.74 -10.30
C LEU A 348 1.49 -8.22 -9.90
N MET A 349 1.99 -8.48 -8.70
CA MET A 349 2.03 -9.80 -8.09
C MET A 349 1.95 -9.67 -6.58
N THR A 350 1.24 -10.61 -5.98
CA THR A 350 1.18 -10.79 -4.52
C THR A 350 1.40 -12.25 -4.22
N ASP A 351 2.30 -12.53 -3.28
CA ASP A 351 2.44 -13.86 -2.70
C ASP A 351 1.58 -13.88 -1.42
N PHE A 352 0.44 -14.56 -1.48
CA PHE A 352 -0.46 -14.80 -0.34
C PHE A 352 0.02 -16.05 0.40
N GLY A 353 1.04 -15.87 1.23
CA GLY A 353 1.81 -16.97 1.81
C GLY A 353 2.46 -17.81 0.71
N THR A 354 2.09 -19.08 0.58
CA THR A 354 2.61 -19.93 -0.52
C THR A 354 1.79 -19.83 -1.82
N VAL A 355 0.69 -19.07 -1.83
CA VAL A 355 -0.14 -18.86 -3.00
C VAL A 355 0.34 -17.62 -3.78
N ARG A 356 0.97 -17.83 -4.93
CA ARG A 356 1.25 -16.73 -5.85
C ARG A 356 0.01 -16.34 -6.65
N TRP A 357 -0.28 -15.04 -6.66
CA TRP A 357 -1.25 -14.41 -7.56
C TRP A 357 -0.54 -13.38 -8.42
N THR A 358 -0.86 -13.34 -9.71
CA THR A 358 -0.42 -12.28 -10.62
C THR A 358 -1.61 -11.64 -11.31
N TYR A 359 -1.52 -10.33 -11.59
CA TYR A 359 -2.56 -9.66 -12.36
C TYR A 359 -2.63 -10.17 -13.80
N ALA A 360 -1.50 -10.65 -14.33
CA ALA A 360 -1.45 -11.28 -15.65
C ALA A 360 -2.32 -12.54 -15.72
N ASP A 361 -2.31 -13.40 -14.68
CA ASP A 361 -3.17 -14.59 -14.64
C ASP A 361 -4.66 -14.21 -14.64
N TYR A 362 -5.02 -13.20 -13.85
CA TYR A 362 -6.39 -12.66 -13.84
C TYR A 362 -6.78 -12.13 -15.22
N ALA A 363 -5.98 -11.24 -15.82
CA ALA A 363 -6.30 -10.65 -17.12
C ALA A 363 -6.38 -11.71 -18.23
N ASN A 364 -5.51 -12.73 -18.20
CA ASN A 364 -5.54 -13.83 -19.15
C ASN A 364 -6.76 -14.74 -18.98
N SER A 365 -7.37 -14.80 -17.80
CA SER A 365 -8.61 -15.55 -17.58
C SER A 365 -9.86 -14.81 -18.06
N GLN A 366 -9.76 -13.53 -18.40
CA GLN A 366 -10.88 -12.74 -18.90
C GLN A 366 -11.02 -12.81 -20.42
N PRO A 367 -12.20 -12.50 -20.97
CA PRO A 367 -12.36 -12.22 -22.39
C PRO A 367 -11.46 -11.06 -22.84
N ASP A 368 -11.02 -11.11 -24.08
CA ASP A 368 -10.33 -10.01 -24.77
C ASP A 368 -11.28 -8.79 -24.85
N ARG A 369 -10.85 -7.64 -24.33
CA ARG A 369 -11.69 -6.43 -24.22
C ARG A 369 -11.62 -5.53 -25.45
N ASP A 370 -10.46 -5.45 -26.10
CA ASP A 370 -10.24 -4.50 -27.20
C ASP A 370 -10.15 -5.18 -28.58
N GLY A 371 -10.02 -6.51 -28.61
CA GLY A 371 -9.93 -7.31 -29.84
C GLY A 371 -8.63 -7.10 -30.61
N ASN A 372 -7.66 -6.41 -30.03
CA ASN A 372 -6.41 -6.06 -30.69
C ASN A 372 -5.34 -7.12 -30.42
N PRO A 373 -4.87 -7.87 -31.43
CA PRO A 373 -3.85 -8.89 -31.23
C PRO A 373 -2.49 -8.34 -30.77
N LEU A 374 -2.27 -7.02 -30.88
CA LEU A 374 -1.06 -6.33 -30.42
C LEU A 374 -1.16 -5.82 -28.98
N THR A 375 -2.36 -5.73 -28.40
CA THR A 375 -2.53 -5.45 -26.98
C THR A 375 -2.53 -6.78 -26.23
N PRO A 376 -1.55 -7.08 -25.38
CA PRO A 376 -1.63 -8.27 -24.54
C PRO A 376 -2.66 -8.02 -23.43
N ARG A 377 -3.43 -9.05 -23.06
CA ARG A 377 -4.52 -8.93 -22.07
C ARG A 377 -4.13 -8.20 -20.78
N PRO A 378 -2.98 -8.46 -20.14
CA PRO A 378 -2.60 -7.73 -18.92
C PRO A 378 -2.45 -6.21 -19.11
N CYS A 379 -2.26 -5.74 -20.35
CA CYS A 379 -2.18 -4.33 -20.68
C CYS A 379 -3.54 -3.68 -21.02
N GLU A 380 -4.63 -4.43 -21.16
CA GLU A 380 -5.98 -3.87 -21.41
C GLU A 380 -6.62 -3.25 -20.17
N TYR A 381 -5.99 -3.41 -19.01
CA TYR A 381 -6.52 -3.06 -17.70
C TYR A 381 -5.67 -1.98 -17.01
N SER A 382 -6.23 -1.39 -15.95
CA SER A 382 -5.52 -0.44 -15.10
C SER A 382 -5.82 -0.67 -13.62
N TRP A 383 -4.79 -0.85 -12.80
CA TRP A 383 -4.93 -0.92 -11.34
C TRP A 383 -5.45 0.39 -10.73
N ALA A 384 -5.34 1.51 -11.45
CA ALA A 384 -5.96 2.77 -11.03
C ALA A 384 -7.48 2.78 -11.25
N ASP A 385 -8.00 1.98 -12.19
CA ASP A 385 -9.43 1.83 -12.40
C ASP A 385 -10.02 0.94 -11.30
N PHE A 386 -11.12 1.42 -10.71
CA PHE A 386 -11.74 0.73 -9.59
C PHE A 386 -12.25 -0.66 -9.97
N TRP A 387 -12.91 -0.81 -11.12
CA TRP A 387 -13.54 -2.07 -11.50
C TRP A 387 -12.51 -3.11 -11.94
N ASP A 388 -11.45 -2.68 -12.64
CA ASP A 388 -10.32 -3.53 -13.01
C ASP A 388 -9.59 -4.07 -11.78
N ARG A 389 -9.37 -3.20 -10.78
CA ARG A 389 -8.76 -3.57 -9.51
C ARG A 389 -9.67 -4.48 -8.68
N TRP A 390 -10.94 -4.09 -8.52
CA TRP A 390 -11.91 -4.81 -7.70
C TRP A 390 -12.11 -6.25 -8.18
N ASN A 391 -12.30 -6.46 -9.49
CA ASN A 391 -12.45 -7.81 -10.02
C ASN A 391 -11.16 -8.64 -9.91
N GLY A 392 -9.99 -8.02 -10.05
CA GLY A 392 -8.70 -8.69 -9.80
C GLY A 392 -8.56 -9.15 -8.34
N ILE A 393 -9.01 -8.33 -7.39
CA ILE A 393 -9.02 -8.68 -5.95
C ILE A 393 -9.99 -9.82 -5.64
N LEU A 394 -11.20 -9.78 -6.20
CA LEU A 394 -12.16 -10.89 -6.03
C LEU A 394 -11.61 -12.21 -6.57
N PHE A 395 -10.94 -12.17 -7.72
CA PHE A 395 -10.24 -13.33 -8.27
C PHE A 395 -9.12 -13.84 -7.35
N ALA A 396 -8.35 -12.93 -6.75
CA ALA A 396 -7.32 -13.29 -5.77
C ALA A 396 -7.92 -13.95 -4.53
N PHE A 397 -9.05 -13.44 -4.03
CA PHE A 397 -9.77 -14.04 -2.90
C PHE A 397 -10.20 -15.48 -3.20
N ASP A 398 -10.77 -15.74 -4.38
CA ASP A 398 -11.20 -17.10 -4.74
C ASP A 398 -10.02 -18.09 -4.81
N ALA A 399 -8.87 -17.66 -5.34
CA ALA A 399 -7.66 -18.47 -5.39
C ALA A 399 -7.11 -18.81 -3.99
N ALA A 400 -7.22 -17.88 -3.04
CA ALA A 400 -6.82 -18.06 -1.65
C ALA A 400 -7.82 -18.89 -0.83
N TYR A 401 -9.13 -18.72 -1.08
CA TYR A 401 -10.18 -19.48 -0.41
C TYR A 401 -10.11 -20.98 -0.69
N ALA A 402 -9.52 -21.39 -1.80
CA ALA A 402 -9.26 -22.80 -2.10
C ALA A 402 -8.12 -23.40 -1.23
N ARG A 403 -7.28 -22.56 -0.62
CA ARG A 403 -6.06 -22.96 0.11
C ARG A 403 -5.89 -22.13 1.41
N PRO A 404 -6.86 -22.17 2.33
CA PRO A 404 -6.91 -21.25 3.48
C PRO A 404 -5.68 -21.31 4.39
N THR A 405 -5.10 -22.50 4.58
CA THR A 405 -3.93 -22.70 5.45
C THR A 405 -2.66 -22.05 4.89
N GLU A 406 -2.57 -21.89 3.57
CA GLU A 406 -1.36 -21.36 2.91
C GLU A 406 -1.16 -19.86 3.20
N LEU A 407 -2.24 -19.12 3.46
CA LEU A 407 -2.17 -17.68 3.74
C LEU A 407 -1.59 -17.34 5.11
N TRP A 408 -1.48 -18.33 6.00
CA TRP A 408 -0.91 -18.15 7.34
C TRP A 408 0.62 -18.19 7.36
N VAL A 409 1.26 -18.49 6.22
CA VAL A 409 2.70 -18.25 6.05
C VAL A 409 2.91 -16.75 5.91
N MET A 410 3.03 -16.05 7.04
CA MET A 410 3.09 -14.59 7.08
C MET A 410 4.32 -14.06 6.34
N PRO A 411 4.18 -12.90 5.66
CA PRO A 411 5.29 -12.32 4.92
C PRO A 411 6.37 -11.79 5.87
N GLU A 412 7.63 -11.96 5.50
CA GLU A 412 8.72 -11.25 6.17
C GLU A 412 8.63 -9.75 5.83
N PRO A 413 8.65 -8.85 6.83
CA PRO A 413 8.66 -7.43 6.55
C PRO A 413 9.92 -7.00 5.79
N LEU A 414 9.75 -6.09 4.83
CA LEU A 414 10.85 -5.60 4.03
C LEU A 414 11.79 -4.71 4.86
N MET A 415 13.06 -4.78 4.55
CA MET A 415 14.11 -3.91 5.12
C MET A 415 14.47 -2.83 4.12
N ASP A 416 14.77 -1.63 4.60
CA ASP A 416 15.32 -0.57 3.76
C ASP A 416 16.69 -1.02 3.23
N PRO A 417 16.91 -1.07 1.91
CA PRO A 417 18.20 -1.45 1.35
C PRO A 417 19.31 -0.43 1.64
N LEU A 418 18.97 0.75 2.16
CA LEU A 418 19.90 1.85 2.42
C LEU A 418 20.38 1.95 3.88
N GLY A 419 19.84 1.11 4.78
CA GLY A 419 20.28 0.98 6.18
C GLY A 419 19.44 1.75 7.17
#